data_AF-A0A1R4H8G9-F1
#
_entry.id   AF-A0A1R4H8G9-F1
#
_cell.length_a   1.000
_cell.length_b   1.000
_cell.length_c   1.000
_cell.angle_alpha   90.00
_cell.angle_beta   90.00
_cell.angle_gamma   90.00
#
_symmetry.space_group_name_H-M   'P 1'
#
loop_
_entity.id
_entity.type
_entity.pdbx_description
1 polymer ?
#
loop_
_entity_poly.entity_id
_entity_poly.type
_entity_poly.pdbx_seq_one_letter_code
_entity_poly.pdbx_strand_id
1 'polypeptide(L)'
;MVSEKCQFITYALVIAGWFFVDWRNNKRELRKEKRSLIDRTHVDINSIESKAVEYHQGAHNNEQLSKEIKILLDRLIKVITREKLISNNNFRKYSDFKRAITLNNFDSSSYICQPDNSELLDKIYSTKDNLVHEIEMKFSNDFR
;
A
#
# COMPACT_ATOMS: atom_id res chain seq x y z
N MET A 1 -7.39 26.83 -54.46
CA MET A 1 -6.55 25.71 -53.95
C MET A 1 -5.69 26.03 -52.72
N VAL A 2 -5.35 27.29 -52.39
CA VAL A 2 -4.57 27.60 -51.17
C VAL A 2 -5.42 27.54 -49.88
N SER A 3 -6.71 27.88 -49.97
CA SER A 3 -7.61 27.94 -48.80
C SER A 3 -7.94 26.57 -48.17
N GLU A 4 -8.08 25.51 -48.96
CA GLU A 4 -8.44 24.17 -48.46
C GLU A 4 -7.30 23.52 -47.66
N LYS A 5 -6.05 23.78 -48.04
CA LYS A 5 -4.87 23.26 -47.33
C LYS A 5 -4.70 23.88 -45.95
N CYS A 6 -5.00 25.17 -45.79
CA CYS A 6 -4.98 25.83 -44.49
C CYS A 6 -6.03 25.27 -43.53
N GLN A 7 -7.23 24.95 -44.03
CA GLN A 7 -8.28 24.36 -43.21
C GLN A 7 -7.89 22.96 -42.71
N PHE A 8 -7.30 22.13 -43.58
CA PHE A 8 -6.82 20.81 -43.18
C PHE A 8 -5.74 20.86 -42.09
N ILE A 9 -4.78 21.79 -42.20
CA ILE A 9 -3.73 21.99 -41.19
C ILE A 9 -4.34 22.40 -39.85
N THR A 10 -5.32 23.31 -39.86
CA THR A 10 -6.02 23.72 -38.64
C THR A 10 -6.76 22.54 -38.00
N TYR A 11 -7.49 21.74 -38.77
CA TYR A 11 -8.16 20.55 -38.24
C TYR A 11 -7.18 19.51 -37.70
N ALA A 12 -6.05 19.28 -38.39
CA ALA A 12 -5.02 18.38 -37.93
C ALA A 12 -4.39 18.83 -36.60
N LEU A 13 -4.13 20.14 -36.43
CA LEU A 13 -3.62 20.72 -35.18
C LEU A 13 -4.64 20.61 -34.05
N VAL A 14 -5.92 20.84 -34.33
CA VAL A 14 -7.00 20.69 -33.33
C VAL A 14 -7.11 19.24 -32.86
N ILE A 15 -7.07 18.26 -33.78
CA ILE A 15 -7.12 16.84 -33.44
C ILE A 15 -5.88 16.43 -32.63
N ALA A 16 -4.68 16.85 -33.04
CA ALA A 16 -3.45 16.56 -32.32
C ALA A 16 -3.45 17.20 -30.92
N GLY A 17 -3.96 18.42 -30.79
CA GLY A 17 -4.13 19.11 -29.52
C GLY A 17 -5.10 18.36 -28.59
N TRP A 18 -6.23 17.90 -29.12
CA TRP A 18 -7.21 17.13 -28.35
C TRP A 18 -6.64 15.79 -27.88
N PHE A 19 -5.92 15.07 -28.76
CA PHE A 19 -5.25 13.82 -28.40
C PHE A 19 -4.22 14.02 -27.27
N PHE A 20 -3.43 15.09 -27.32
CA PHE A 20 -2.45 15.39 -26.28
C PHE A 20 -3.11 15.74 -24.94
N VAL A 21 -4.19 16.51 -24.96
CA VAL A 21 -4.97 16.86 -23.76
C VAL A 21 -5.60 15.61 -23.16
N ASP A 22 -6.24 14.77 -23.97
CA ASP A 22 -6.88 13.53 -23.52
C ASP A 22 -5.87 12.57 -22.90
N TRP A 23 -4.73 12.36 -23.56
CA TRP A 23 -3.66 11.53 -23.03
C TRP A 23 -3.13 12.02 -21.67
N ARG A 24 -2.93 13.34 -21.53
CA ARG A 24 -2.52 13.94 -20.25
C ARG A 24 -3.59 13.81 -19.19
N ASN A 25 -4.86 13.93 -19.55
CA ASN A 25 -5.96 13.81 -18.61
C ASN A 25 -6.07 12.36 -18.09
N ASN A 26 -6.02 11.38 -18.99
CA ASN A 26 -6.01 9.96 -18.61
C ASN A 26 -4.83 9.61 -17.69
N LYS A 27 -3.62 10.12 -17.98
CA LYS A 27 -2.46 9.91 -17.08
C LYS A 27 -2.70 10.51 -15.68
N ARG A 28 -3.37 11.66 -15.59
CA ARG A 28 -3.70 12.30 -14.30
C ARG A 28 -4.75 11.52 -13.52
N GLU A 29 -5.81 11.08 -14.18
CA GLU A 29 -6.87 10.31 -13.53
C GLU A 29 -6.34 8.96 -13.03
N LEU A 30 -5.56 8.22 -13.84
CA LEU A 30 -4.92 6.98 -13.41
C LEU A 30 -4.02 7.17 -12.18
N ARG A 31 -3.30 8.31 -12.11
CA ARG A 31 -2.47 8.65 -10.94
C ARG A 31 -3.33 8.87 -9.69
N LYS A 32 -4.46 9.57 -9.81
CA LYS A 32 -5.38 9.81 -8.70
C LYS A 32 -6.01 8.51 -8.19
N GLU A 33 -6.43 7.64 -9.09
CA GLU A 33 -6.99 6.34 -8.75
C GLU A 33 -5.96 5.49 -7.98
N LYS A 34 -4.73 5.38 -8.50
CA LYS A 34 -3.65 4.68 -7.78
C LYS A 34 -3.33 5.33 -6.44
N ARG A 35 -3.36 6.66 -6.33
CA ARG A 35 -3.11 7.36 -5.06
C ARG A 35 -4.19 7.03 -4.02
N SER A 36 -5.46 7.08 -4.41
CA SER A 36 -6.60 6.70 -3.55
C SER A 36 -6.47 5.26 -3.04
N LEU A 37 -6.01 4.35 -3.89
CA LEU A 37 -5.75 2.96 -3.51
C LEU A 37 -4.61 2.84 -2.47
N ILE A 38 -3.51 3.58 -2.65
CA ILE A 38 -2.39 3.60 -1.71
C ILE A 38 -2.81 4.18 -0.37
N ASP A 39 -3.54 5.30 -0.36
CA ASP A 39 -4.01 5.93 0.87
C ASP A 39 -4.92 4.96 1.65
N ARG A 40 -5.79 4.21 0.97
CA ARG A 40 -6.58 3.12 1.62
C ARG A 40 -5.69 2.01 2.15
N THR A 41 -4.66 1.61 1.42
CA THR A 41 -3.71 0.58 1.85
C THR A 41 -2.95 1.02 3.10
N HIS A 42 -2.60 2.30 3.23
CA HIS A 42 -1.99 2.85 4.44
C HIS A 42 -2.92 2.77 5.65
N VAL A 43 -4.21 3.10 5.45
CA VAL A 43 -5.23 2.95 6.51
C VAL A 43 -5.33 1.49 6.95
N ASP A 44 -5.35 0.54 6.02
CA ASP A 44 -5.39 -0.89 6.33
C ASP A 44 -4.13 -1.33 7.10
N ILE A 45 -2.94 -0.87 6.70
CA ILE A 45 -1.67 -1.17 7.39
C ILE A 45 -1.67 -0.62 8.82
N ASN A 46 -2.08 0.63 9.01
CA ASN A 46 -2.16 1.26 10.34
C ASN A 46 -3.20 0.57 11.23
N SER A 47 -4.30 0.10 10.65
CA SER A 47 -5.31 -0.69 11.38
C SER A 47 -4.74 -2.03 11.87
N ILE A 48 -3.95 -2.72 11.02
CA ILE A 48 -3.26 -3.96 11.39
C ILE A 48 -2.25 -3.71 12.51
N GLU A 49 -1.44 -2.66 12.38
CA GLU A 49 -0.49 -2.23 13.42
C GLU A 49 -1.22 -1.99 14.74
N SER A 50 -2.26 -1.14 14.76
CA SER A 50 -2.99 -0.81 15.98
C SER A 50 -3.56 -2.06 16.65
N LYS A 51 -4.14 -2.98 15.87
CA LYS A 51 -4.66 -4.25 16.39
C LYS A 51 -3.56 -5.18 16.89
N ALA A 52 -2.41 -5.22 16.22
CA ALA A 52 -1.26 -6.01 16.65
C ALA A 52 -0.68 -5.47 17.97
N VAL A 53 -0.56 -4.15 18.10
CA VAL A 53 -0.13 -3.47 19.34
C VAL A 53 -1.11 -3.80 20.47
N GLU A 54 -2.42 -3.62 20.24
CA GLU A 54 -3.47 -3.97 21.20
C GLU A 54 -3.40 -5.45 21.61
N TYR A 55 -3.19 -6.35 20.65
CA TYR A 55 -3.03 -7.77 20.91
C TYR A 55 -1.79 -8.08 21.76
N HIS A 56 -0.66 -7.42 21.54
CA HIS A 56 0.58 -7.68 22.29
C HIS A 56 0.64 -6.97 23.65
N GLN A 57 -0.08 -5.88 23.84
CA GLN A 57 -0.23 -5.19 25.13
C GLN A 57 -1.36 -5.78 25.99
N GLY A 58 -2.25 -6.59 25.40
CA GLY A 58 -3.34 -7.23 26.12
C GLY A 58 -2.88 -8.05 27.33
N ALA A 59 -3.72 -8.15 28.35
CA ALA A 59 -3.43 -8.98 29.53
C ALA A 59 -3.45 -10.49 29.21
N HIS A 60 -4.17 -10.88 28.15
CA HIS A 60 -4.39 -12.26 27.77
C HIS A 60 -4.31 -12.45 26.26
N ASN A 61 -3.98 -13.68 25.84
CA ASN A 61 -4.04 -14.09 24.44
C ASN A 61 -5.50 -14.06 23.93
N ASN A 62 -5.85 -13.00 23.19
CA ASN A 62 -7.18 -12.84 22.62
C ASN A 62 -7.25 -13.50 21.24
N GLU A 63 -7.77 -14.72 21.20
CA GLU A 63 -7.93 -15.50 19.95
C GLU A 63 -8.74 -14.76 18.87
N GLN A 64 -9.70 -13.92 19.27
CA GLN A 64 -10.52 -13.17 18.32
C GLN A 64 -9.70 -12.09 17.62
N LEU A 65 -8.90 -11.32 18.37
CA LEU A 65 -7.98 -10.33 17.79
C LEU A 65 -6.93 -11.00 16.90
N SER A 66 -6.39 -12.15 17.30
CA SER A 66 -5.46 -12.92 16.46
C SER A 66 -6.08 -13.31 15.12
N LYS A 67 -7.31 -13.85 15.12
CA LYS A 67 -8.04 -14.18 13.88
C LYS A 67 -8.28 -12.96 13.01
N GLU A 68 -8.68 -11.84 13.60
CA GLU A 68 -8.87 -10.58 12.88
C GLU A 68 -7.58 -10.09 12.21
N ILE A 69 -6.46 -10.10 12.93
CA ILE A 69 -5.14 -9.73 12.40
C ILE A 69 -4.76 -10.62 11.22
N LYS A 70 -4.96 -11.94 11.32
CA LYS A 70 -4.70 -12.87 10.20
C LYS A 70 -5.54 -12.55 8.97
N ILE A 71 -6.84 -12.28 9.15
CA ILE A 71 -7.74 -11.92 8.06
C ILE A 71 -7.30 -10.62 7.39
N LEU A 72 -6.92 -9.61 8.18
CA LEU A 72 -6.46 -8.33 7.65
C LEU A 72 -5.12 -8.47 6.91
N LEU A 73 -4.18 -9.26 7.42
CA LEU A 73 -2.93 -9.56 6.72
C LEU A 73 -3.18 -10.29 5.39
N ASP A 74 -4.09 -11.27 5.36
CA ASP A 74 -4.46 -11.97 4.13
C ASP A 74 -5.14 -11.04 3.11
N ARG A 75 -5.98 -10.10 3.58
CA ARG A 75 -6.57 -9.07 2.72
C ARG A 75 -5.51 -8.13 2.17
N LEU A 76 -4.58 -7.67 3.02
CA LEU A 76 -3.51 -6.75 2.64
C LEU A 76 -2.63 -7.37 1.54
N ILE A 77 -2.26 -8.65 1.67
CA ILE A 77 -1.40 -9.29 0.66
C ILE A 77 -2.11 -9.45 -0.69
N LYS A 78 -3.41 -9.72 -0.69
CA LYS A 78 -4.22 -9.79 -1.91
C LYS A 78 -4.24 -8.44 -2.61
N VAL A 79 -4.41 -7.34 -1.87
CA VAL A 79 -4.38 -5.98 -2.44
C VAL A 79 -3.00 -5.65 -3.00
N ILE A 80 -1.94 -5.83 -2.21
CA ILE A 80 -0.55 -5.58 -2.62
C ILE A 80 -0.21 -6.33 -3.91
N THR A 81 -0.57 -7.61 -3.97
CA THR A 81 -0.23 -8.49 -5.10
C THR A 81 -1.06 -8.16 -6.34
N ARG A 82 -2.39 -7.97 -6.18
CA ARG A 82 -3.29 -7.68 -7.30
C ARG A 82 -2.96 -6.34 -7.97
N GLU A 83 -2.69 -5.32 -7.16
CA GLU A 83 -2.47 -3.95 -7.63
C GLU A 83 -0.98 -3.66 -7.92
N LYS A 84 -0.11 -4.65 -7.66
CA LYS A 84 1.35 -4.57 -7.85
C LYS A 84 1.95 -3.36 -7.14
N LEU A 85 1.51 -3.12 -5.90
CA LEU A 85 1.95 -1.97 -5.08
C LEU A 85 3.42 -2.06 -4.67
N ILE A 86 4.01 -3.24 -4.74
CA ILE A 86 5.40 -3.49 -4.38
C ILE A 86 6.06 -4.32 -5.48
N SER A 87 7.34 -4.05 -5.74
CA SER A 87 8.15 -4.87 -6.64
C SER A 87 8.38 -6.27 -6.08
N ASN A 88 8.49 -7.30 -6.94
CA ASN A 88 8.75 -8.68 -6.50
C ASN A 88 9.96 -8.81 -5.56
N ASN A 89 11.04 -8.06 -5.83
CA ASN A 89 12.24 -8.05 -4.98
C ASN A 89 11.99 -7.46 -3.58
N ASN A 90 10.97 -6.60 -3.44
CA ASN A 90 10.65 -5.90 -2.21
C ASN A 90 9.48 -6.55 -1.45
N PHE A 91 8.91 -7.65 -1.97
CA PHE A 91 7.89 -8.44 -1.29
C PHE A 91 8.35 -8.96 0.08
N ARG A 92 9.68 -9.10 0.26
CA ARG A 92 10.30 -9.41 1.54
C ARG A 92 9.89 -8.43 2.65
N LYS A 93 9.66 -7.15 2.34
CA LYS A 93 9.23 -6.15 3.34
C LYS A 93 7.85 -6.47 3.92
N TYR A 94 6.91 -6.95 3.10
CA TYR A 94 5.63 -7.44 3.61
C TYR A 94 5.82 -8.68 4.49
N SER A 95 6.67 -9.62 4.07
CA SER A 95 6.98 -10.80 4.86
C SER A 95 7.60 -10.44 6.22
N ASP A 96 8.49 -9.45 6.25
CA ASP A 96 9.12 -8.94 7.47
C ASP A 96 8.09 -8.29 8.40
N PHE A 97 7.15 -7.49 7.88
CA PHE A 97 6.04 -6.91 8.65
C PHE A 97 5.12 -7.99 9.23
N LYS A 98 4.65 -8.93 8.39
CA LYS A 98 3.84 -10.07 8.85
C LYS A 98 4.57 -10.84 9.95
N ARG A 99 5.85 -11.10 9.76
CA ARG A 99 6.69 -11.84 10.70
C ARG A 99 6.89 -11.11 12.02
N ALA A 100 7.04 -9.78 12.00
CA ALA A 100 7.15 -8.98 13.21
C ALA A 100 5.92 -9.12 14.10
N ILE A 101 4.73 -9.20 13.49
CA ILE A 101 3.46 -9.38 14.21
C ILE A 101 3.30 -10.82 14.70
N THR A 102 3.64 -11.83 13.90
CA THR A 102 3.20 -13.21 14.18
C THR A 102 4.23 -14.13 14.86
N LEU A 103 5.51 -13.77 14.99
CA LEU A 103 6.54 -14.80 15.23
C LEU A 103 6.81 -15.13 16.71
N ASN A 104 6.87 -14.16 17.62
CA ASN A 104 7.37 -14.42 18.98
C ASN A 104 6.28 -14.59 20.04
N ASN A 105 5.13 -13.94 19.87
CA ASN A 105 4.14 -13.77 20.94
C ASN A 105 2.70 -13.92 20.45
N PHE A 106 2.50 -14.60 19.32
CA PHE A 106 1.22 -14.66 18.62
C PHE A 106 0.73 -16.10 18.54
N ASP A 107 -0.50 -16.35 19.02
CA ASP A 107 -1.08 -17.69 19.17
C ASP A 107 -0.19 -18.70 19.94
N SER A 108 0.65 -18.20 20.84
CA SER A 108 1.52 -19.05 21.66
C SER A 108 0.82 -19.45 22.96
N SER A 109 1.11 -20.66 23.44
CA SER A 109 0.76 -21.10 24.80
C SER A 109 1.52 -20.33 25.89
N SER A 110 2.60 -19.65 25.53
CA SER A 110 3.46 -18.83 26.39
C SER A 110 3.34 -17.34 26.06
N TYR A 111 2.11 -16.85 25.88
CA TYR A 111 1.84 -15.43 25.64
C TYR A 111 2.34 -14.56 26.81
N ILE A 112 3.08 -13.50 26.49
CA ILE A 112 3.61 -12.52 27.45
C ILE A 112 3.17 -11.12 27.02
N CYS A 113 2.43 -10.43 27.89
CA CYS A 113 2.08 -9.02 27.70
C CYS A 113 3.35 -8.18 27.53
N GLN A 114 3.41 -7.39 26.47
CA GLN A 114 4.55 -6.55 26.13
C GLN A 114 4.34 -5.13 26.64
N PRO A 115 5.34 -4.52 27.29
CA PRO A 115 5.29 -3.10 27.62
C PRO A 115 5.43 -2.22 26.37
N ASP A 116 5.01 -0.96 26.48
CA ASP A 116 5.01 0.03 25.39
C ASP A 116 6.37 0.23 24.71
N ASN A 117 7.46 0.03 25.45
CA ASN A 117 8.84 0.17 24.99
C ASN A 117 9.52 -1.17 24.67
N SER A 118 8.72 -2.20 24.36
CA SER A 118 9.26 -3.50 23.98
C SER A 118 9.89 -3.47 22.59
N GLU A 119 11.00 -4.20 22.44
CA GLU A 119 11.68 -4.38 21.14
C GLU A 119 10.73 -4.98 20.08
N LEU A 120 9.73 -5.77 20.52
CA LEU A 120 8.72 -6.34 19.63
C LEU A 120 7.85 -5.25 18.98
N LEU A 121 7.36 -4.29 19.77
CA LEU A 121 6.55 -3.19 19.25
C LEU A 121 7.37 -2.27 18.34
N ASP A 122 8.60 -1.93 18.74
CA ASP A 122 9.55 -1.17 17.89
C ASP A 122 9.81 -1.85 16.55
N LYS A 123 9.89 -3.19 16.55
CA LYS A 123 10.04 -3.97 15.33
C LYS A 123 8.79 -3.93 14.45
N ILE A 124 7.59 -3.95 15.04
CA ILE A 124 6.34 -3.78 14.29
C ILE A 124 6.30 -2.39 13.65
N TYR A 125 6.63 -1.34 14.39
CA TYR A 125 6.67 0.04 13.87
C TYR A 125 7.68 0.20 12.74
N SER A 126 8.92 -0.23 12.95
CA SER A 126 9.97 -0.11 11.93
C SER A 126 9.67 -0.93 10.67
N THR A 127 9.12 -2.14 10.79
CA THR A 127 8.75 -2.95 9.62
C THR A 127 7.54 -2.40 8.88
N LYS A 128 6.58 -1.78 9.59
CA LYS A 128 5.47 -1.02 8.99
C LYS A 128 6.00 0.13 8.13
N ASP A 129 6.84 0.99 8.70
CA ASP A 129 7.37 2.16 8.00
C ASP A 129 8.18 1.76 6.77
N ASN A 130 8.95 0.68 6.87
CA ASN A 130 9.65 0.09 5.72
C ASN A 130 8.68 -0.36 4.62
N LEU A 131 7.55 -0.99 4.98
CA LEU A 131 6.55 -1.45 4.01
C LEU A 131 5.86 -0.27 3.32
N VAL A 132 5.45 0.74 4.09
CA VAL A 132 4.82 1.97 3.59
C VAL A 132 5.78 2.72 2.65
N HIS A 133 7.02 2.87 3.06
CA HIS A 133 8.05 3.53 2.25
C HIS A 133 8.23 2.86 0.88
N GLU A 134 8.25 1.52 0.83
CA GLU A 134 8.37 0.80 -0.44
C GLU A 134 7.17 1.00 -1.36
N ILE A 135 5.95 1.02 -0.81
CA ILE A 135 4.72 1.29 -1.58
C ILE A 135 4.81 2.70 -2.20
N GLU A 136 5.22 3.69 -1.42
CA GLU A 136 5.37 5.08 -1.88
C GLU A 136 6.50 5.25 -2.89
N MET A 137 7.62 4.56 -2.70
CA MET A 137 8.72 4.54 -3.67
C MET A 137 8.28 3.92 -4.99
N LYS A 138 7.49 2.83 -4.94
CA LYS A 138 6.95 2.19 -6.14
C LYS A 138 6.00 3.13 -6.89
N PHE A 139 5.11 3.82 -6.19
CA PHE A 139 4.21 4.82 -6.77
C PHE A 139 4.98 5.98 -7.42
N SER A 140 5.97 6.51 -6.72
CA SER A 140 6.81 7.60 -7.22
C SER A 140 7.53 7.20 -8.51
N ASN A 141 8.02 5.96 -8.59
CA ASN A 141 8.65 5.43 -9.80
C ASN A 141 7.67 5.19 -10.96
N ASP A 142 6.45 4.74 -10.68
CA ASP A 142 5.43 4.49 -11.71
C ASP A 142 4.91 5.78 -12.37
N PHE A 143 4.93 6.91 -11.66
CA PHE A 143 4.32 8.16 -12.10
C PHE A 143 5.27 9.35 -12.23
N ARG A 144 6.58 9.14 -12.09
CA ARG A 144 7.61 10.13 -12.43
C ARG A 144 7.45 10.60 -13.89
#